data_AF-A0A1M3CZX7-F1
#
_entry.id   AF-A0A1M3CZX7-F1
#
_cell.length_a   1.000
_cell.length_b   1.000
_cell.length_c   1.000
_cell.angle_alpha   90.00
_cell.angle_beta   90.00
_cell.angle_gamma   90.00
#
_symmetry.space_group_name_H-M   'P 1'
#
loop_
_entity.id
_entity.type
_entity.pdbx_description
1 polymer ?
#
loop_
_entity_poly.entity_id
_entity_poly.type
_entity_poly.pdbx_seq_one_letter_code
_entity_poly.pdbx_strand_id
1 'polypeptide(L)'
;MNDLLKTEFFGLITKNSQEITTQEIQNAYGMLIAHIDAISQEDNLKNVIRKLNFTRAELVFLSTQIQHEQGEKCPEICLSSKGIILS
;
A
#
# COMPACT_ATOMS: atom_id res chain seq x y z
N MET A 1 -8.68 -11.06 9.32
CA MET A 1 -8.56 -10.24 10.57
C MET A 1 -8.69 -11.08 11.83
N ASN A 2 -9.79 -11.83 12.01
CA ASN A 2 -10.07 -12.49 13.29
C ASN A 2 -8.99 -13.50 13.71
N ASP A 3 -8.39 -14.21 12.77
CA ASP A 3 -7.35 -15.22 13.10
C ASP A 3 -5.98 -14.60 13.38
N LEU A 4 -5.71 -13.39 12.85
CA LEU A 4 -4.50 -12.63 13.17
C LEU A 4 -4.53 -12.09 14.61
N LEU A 5 -5.71 -11.63 15.04
CA LEU A 5 -5.95 -11.14 16.41
C LEU A 5 -5.92 -12.25 17.47
N LYS A 6 -6.03 -13.52 17.05
CA LYS A 6 -5.90 -14.70 17.92
C LYS A 6 -4.44 -15.13 18.14
N THR A 7 -3.47 -14.48 17.51
CA THR A 7 -2.06 -14.81 17.73
C THR A 7 -1.65 -14.52 19.17
N GLU A 8 -0.75 -15.36 19.68
CA GLU A 8 -0.25 -15.29 21.06
C GLU A 8 0.32 -13.89 21.40
N PHE A 9 0.89 -13.20 20.40
CA PHE A 9 1.41 -11.84 20.53
C PHE A 9 0.40 -10.85 21.10
N PHE A 10 -0.85 -10.83 20.60
CA PHE A 10 -1.88 -9.91 21.10
C PHE A 10 -2.32 -10.27 22.52
N GLY A 11 -2.31 -11.57 22.85
CA GLY A 11 -2.57 -12.04 24.22
C GLY A 11 -1.45 -11.66 25.20
N LEU A 12 -0.20 -11.59 24.75
CA LEU A 12 0.94 -11.18 25.59
C LEU A 12 0.95 -9.68 25.81
N ILE A 13 0.76 -8.85 24.79
CA ILE A 13 0.78 -7.38 24.97
C ILE A 13 -0.41 -6.84 25.78
N THR A 14 -1.47 -7.64 25.95
CA THR A 14 -2.63 -7.30 26.79
C THR A 14 -2.48 -7.76 28.25
N LYS A 15 -1.51 -8.64 28.52
CA LYS A 15 -1.15 -9.09 29.87
C LYS A 15 -0.22 -8.09 30.56
N ASN A 16 -0.19 -8.13 31.89
CA ASN A 16 0.64 -7.23 32.68
C ASN A 16 2.14 -7.51 32.44
N SER A 17 2.95 -6.47 32.22
CA SER A 17 4.34 -6.65 31.76
C SER A 17 5.29 -7.25 32.80
N GLN A 18 4.88 -7.33 34.08
CA GLN A 18 5.67 -7.99 35.12
C GLN A 18 5.74 -9.52 34.98
N GLU A 19 4.81 -10.15 34.26
CA GLU A 19 4.73 -11.62 34.13
C GLU A 19 5.33 -12.15 32.83
N ILE A 20 5.82 -11.28 31.96
CA ILE A 20 6.20 -11.64 30.58
C ILE A 20 7.66 -11.32 30.36
N THR A 21 8.42 -12.33 29.93
CA THR A 21 9.82 -12.16 29.57
C THR A 21 9.96 -11.54 28.18
N THR A 22 11.07 -10.83 27.96
CA THR A 22 11.42 -10.32 26.63
C THR A 22 11.52 -11.44 25.60
N GLN A 23 11.97 -12.63 26.01
CA GLN A 23 12.07 -13.80 25.13
C GLN A 23 10.70 -14.28 24.64
N GLU A 24 9.70 -14.33 25.51
CA GLU A 24 8.33 -14.72 25.14
C GLU A 24 7.71 -13.74 24.14
N ILE A 25 7.87 -12.43 24.37
CA ILE A 25 7.40 -11.40 23.42
C ILE A 25 8.10 -11.54 22.07
N GLN A 26 9.43 -11.75 22.07
CA GLN A 26 10.19 -11.92 20.83
C GLN A 26 9.78 -13.18 20.05
N ASN A 27 9.60 -14.30 20.75
CA ASN A 27 9.15 -15.55 20.14
C ASN A 27 7.74 -15.39 19.54
N ALA A 28 6.81 -14.79 20.28
CA ALA A 28 5.45 -14.55 19.80
C ALA A 28 5.40 -13.54 18.65
N TYR A 29 6.27 -12.53 18.65
CA TYR A 29 6.42 -11.59 17.53
C TYR A 29 6.93 -12.32 16.27
N GLY A 30 7.94 -13.17 16.41
CA GLY A 30 8.43 -13.99 15.29
C GLY A 30 7.34 -14.87 14.68
N MET A 31 6.50 -15.50 15.51
CA MET A 31 5.36 -16.30 15.07
C MET A 31 4.29 -15.45 14.35
N LEU A 32 4.02 -14.23 14.83
CA LEU A 32 3.11 -13.30 14.17
C LEU A 32 3.60 -12.94 12.77
N ILE A 33 4.89 -12.61 12.62
CA ILE A 33 5.48 -12.30 11.30
C ILE A 33 5.39 -13.51 10.37
N ALA A 34 5.74 -14.70 10.83
CA ALA A 34 5.62 -15.93 10.03
C ALA A 34 4.17 -16.20 9.57
N HIS A 35 3.18 -15.95 10.44
CA HIS A 35 1.76 -16.07 10.09
C HIS A 35 1.36 -15.02 9.04
N ILE A 36 1.76 -13.76 9.21
CA ILE A 36 1.52 -12.67 8.23
C ILE A 36 2.15 -13.02 6.89
N ASP A 37 3.38 -13.53 6.90
CA ASP A 37 4.06 -13.96 5.69
C ASP A 37 3.28 -15.09 5.01
N ALA A 38 2.86 -16.12 5.74
CA ALA A 38 2.08 -17.23 5.18
C ALA A 38 0.76 -16.76 4.52
N ILE A 39 -0.01 -15.87 5.17
CA ILE A 39 -1.25 -15.33 4.58
C ILE A 39 -0.99 -14.31 3.46
N SER A 40 0.18 -13.66 3.46
CA SER A 40 0.58 -12.73 2.39
C SER A 40 1.08 -13.47 1.14
N GLN A 41 1.59 -14.69 1.32
CA GLN A 41 1.89 -15.62 0.23
C GLN A 41 0.63 -16.31 -0.30
N GLU A 42 -0.46 -16.31 0.46
CA GLU A 42 -1.77 -16.66 -0.05
C GLU A 42 -2.16 -15.62 -1.11
N ASP A 43 -2.41 -16.07 -2.35
CA ASP A 43 -2.64 -15.24 -3.54
C ASP A 43 -3.68 -14.13 -3.31
N ASN A 44 -4.56 -14.31 -2.34
CA ASN A 44 -5.61 -13.38 -1.96
C ASN A 44 -5.09 -12.00 -1.54
N LEU A 45 -4.06 -11.89 -0.69
CA LEU A 45 -3.59 -10.57 -0.25
C LEU A 45 -2.89 -9.81 -1.39
N LYS A 46 -2.03 -10.50 -2.13
CA LYS A 46 -1.38 -9.95 -3.33
C LYS A 46 -2.42 -9.56 -4.39
N ASN A 47 -3.46 -10.37 -4.58
CA ASN A 47 -4.56 -10.06 -5.49
C ASN A 47 -5.37 -8.85 -5.02
N VAL A 48 -5.64 -8.71 -3.72
CA VAL A 48 -6.31 -7.53 -3.15
C VAL A 48 -5.45 -6.27 -3.34
N ILE A 49 -4.17 -6.32 -3.00
CA ILE A 49 -3.24 -5.19 -3.18
C ILE A 49 -3.11 -4.83 -4.66
N ARG A 50 -3.03 -5.82 -5.55
CA ARG A 50 -2.95 -5.61 -7.00
C ARG A 50 -4.23 -4.97 -7.54
N LYS A 51 -5.41 -5.43 -7.11
CA LYS A 51 -6.70 -4.83 -7.47
C LYS A 51 -6.79 -3.38 -6.99
N LEU A 52 -6.43 -3.11 -5.74
CA LEU A 52 -6.44 -1.75 -5.19
C LEU A 52 -5.49 -0.80 -5.94
N ASN A 53 -4.29 -1.26 -6.27
CA ASN A 53 -3.34 -0.47 -7.05
C ASN A 53 -3.86 -0.18 -8.46
N PHE A 54 -4.49 -1.16 -9.11
CA PHE A 54 -5.10 -0.98 -10.43
C PHE A 54 -6.26 0.03 -10.39
N THR A 55 -7.19 -0.13 -9.44
CA THR A 55 -8.30 0.81 -9.24
C THR A 55 -7.80 2.22 -8.96
N ARG A 56 -6.74 2.39 -8.17
CA ARG A 56 -6.15 3.72 -7.92
C ARG A 56 -5.60 4.34 -9.20
N ALA A 57 -4.90 3.58 -10.04
CA ALA A 57 -4.37 4.07 -11.31
C ALA A 57 -5.50 4.47 -12.28
N GLU A 58 -6.56 3.67 -12.33
CA GLU A 58 -7.74 3.94 -13.16
C GLU A 58 -8.49 5.19 -12.71
N LEU A 59 -8.66 5.39 -11.40
CA LEU A 59 -9.25 6.63 -10.86
C LEU A 59 -8.40 7.87 -11.14
N VAL A 60 -7.07 7.77 -11.03
CA VAL A 60 -6.17 8.89 -11.40
C VAL A 60 -6.31 9.20 -12.89
N PHE A 61 -6.31 8.19 -13.76
CA PHE A 61 -6.50 8.38 -15.19
C PHE A 61 -7.84 9.05 -15.50
N LEU A 62 -8.94 8.55 -14.94
CA LEU A 62 -10.26 9.16 -15.13
C LEU A 62 -10.31 10.59 -14.59
N SER A 63 -9.70 10.86 -13.44
CA SER A 63 -9.59 12.22 -12.89
C SER A 63 -8.85 13.15 -13.84
N THR A 64 -7.74 12.70 -14.44
CA THR A 64 -7.00 13.49 -15.44
C THR A 64 -7.83 13.73 -16.70
N GLN A 65 -8.54 12.71 -17.20
CA GLN A 65 -9.41 12.85 -18.37
C GLN A 65 -10.56 13.83 -18.10
N ILE A 66 -11.21 13.73 -16.94
CA ILE A 66 -12.29 14.65 -16.54
C ILE A 66 -11.78 16.10 -16.46
N GLN A 67 -10.57 16.33 -15.94
CA GLN A 67 -9.96 17.67 -15.92
C GLN A 67 -9.68 18.21 -17.33
N HIS A 68 -9.21 17.35 -18.25
CA HIS A 68 -8.99 17.73 -19.65
C HIS A 68 -10.32 18.04 -20.39
N GLU A 69 -11.40 17.33 -20.07
CA GLU A 69 -12.72 17.53 -20.69
C GLU A 69 -13.52 18.70 -20.09
N GLN A 70 -13.26 19.08 -18.83
CA GLN A 70 -13.87 20.26 -18.18
C GLN A 70 -13.22 21.60 -18.58
N GLY A 71 -12.28 21.60 -19.54
CA GLY A 71 -11.69 22.83 -20.06
C GLY A 71 -10.69 23.49 -19.12
N GLU A 72 -10.13 22.77 -18.15
CA GLU A 72 -8.90 23.24 -17.52
C GLU A 72 -7.79 23.26 -18.58
N LYS A 73 -7.07 24.38 -18.68
CA LYS A 73 -6.01 24.59 -19.69
C LYS A 73 -5.08 23.38 -19.70
N CYS A 74 -4.91 22.77 -20.88
CA CYS A 74 -3.82 21.83 -21.12
C CYS A 74 -2.52 22.45 -20.58
N PRO A 75 -1.70 21.72 -19.79
CA PRO A 75 -0.38 22.20 -19.44
C PRO A 75 0.33 22.54 -20.74
N GLU A 76 0.81 23.78 -20.88
CA GLU A 76 1.66 24.16 -22.01
C GLU A 76 2.86 23.22 -22.00
N ILE A 77 2.81 22.22 -22.87
CA ILE A 77 3.99 21.45 -23.21
C ILE A 77 4.88 22.49 -23.90
N CYS A 78 5.89 22.98 -23.20
CA CYS A 78 6.93 23.81 -23.77
C CYS A 78 7.67 22.97 -24.82
N LEU A 79 7.10 22.89 -26.02
CA LEU A 79 7.84 22.59 -27.22
C LEU A 79 8.73 23.78 -27.45
N SER A 80 9.94 23.72 -26.89
CA SER A 80 11.02 24.67 -27.17
C SER A 80 11.32 24.59 -28.66
N SER A 81 10.62 25.39 -29.46
CA SER A 81 10.99 25.65 -30.83
C SER A 81 12.24 26.51 -30.78
N LYS A 82 13.41 25.89 -30.95
CA LYS A 82 14.60 26.57 -31.47
C LYS A 82 14.22 27.16 -32.83
N GLY A 83 13.78 28.41 -32.82
CA GLY A 83 13.67 29.21 -34.03
C GLY A 83 15.05 29.62 -34.52
N ILE A 84 15.04 30.25 -35.71
CA ILE A 84 16.13 30.95 -36.41
C ILE A 84 16.85 29.97 -37.36
N ILE A 85 16.83 30.15 -38.70
CA ILE A 85 17.02 31.37 -39.50
C ILE A 85 16.18 31.30 -40.80
N LEU A 86 15.45 32.38 -41.13
CA LEU A 86 15.04 32.70 -42.50
C LEU A 86 16.01 33.75 -43.04
N SER A 87 16.49 33.49 -44.26
CA SER A 87 17.43 34.23 -45.11
C SER A 87 17.04 35.67 -45.40
#